data_AF-A0A9Q7TNK3-F1
#
_entry.id   AF-A0A9Q7TNK3-F1
#
_cell.length_a   1.000
_cell.length_b   1.000
_cell.length_c   1.000
_cell.angle_alpha   90.00
_cell.angle_beta   90.00
_cell.angle_gamma   90.00
#
_symmetry.space_group_name_H-M   'P 1'
#
loop_
_entity.id
_entity.type
_entity.pdbx_description
1 polymer ?
#
loop_
_entity_poly.entity_id
_entity_poly.type
_entity_poly.pdbx_seq_one_letter_code
_entity_poly.pdbx_strand_id
1 'polypeptide(L)'
;MTQASTSAANFGLLLVALVLMLHSVVGELAPRHVRHHLFARGDSSDKDRTKLVPNFEEYEARCGDKSNPMYPCFTHWFGDLNGVEVNNITDGTDIGKKLMIKDAAMKDFTIHELTDVFVIRYPNLGGVSLQYFGIDSHTGCKHISIFRGDNDVWRIWVSDEDGNGRDIDTLKYEVTGDIFCSKWIHIHVKKDGGYYNYD
;
A
#
# COMPACT_ATOMS: atom_id res chain seq x y z
N MET A 1 13.52 -54.46 58.72
CA MET A 1 12.65 -53.26 58.65
C MET A 1 11.67 -53.48 57.52
N THR A 2 10.38 -53.39 57.83
CA THR A 2 9.30 -54.12 57.18
C THR A 2 8.40 -53.17 56.38
N GLN A 3 7.91 -53.70 55.26
CA GLN A 3 6.84 -53.29 54.35
C GLN A 3 5.78 -52.30 54.91
N ALA A 4 5.41 -51.31 54.10
CA ALA A 4 4.10 -50.65 54.15
C ALA A 4 3.47 -50.65 52.77
N SER A 5 2.20 -51.02 52.76
CA SER A 5 1.36 -51.34 51.61
C SER A 5 0.32 -50.23 51.38
N THR A 6 -0.08 -50.07 50.11
CA THR A 6 -1.42 -49.70 49.60
C THR A 6 -2.16 -48.48 50.17
N SER A 7 -2.61 -47.59 49.27
CA SER A 7 -4.00 -47.62 48.79
C SER A 7 -4.29 -46.49 47.80
N ALA A 8 -4.65 -46.87 46.58
CA ALA A 8 -5.33 -46.03 45.60
C ALA A 8 -6.84 -46.21 45.78
N ALA A 9 -7.56 -45.14 46.11
CA ALA A 9 -9.01 -45.04 45.96
C ALA A 9 -9.43 -43.58 46.14
N ASN A 10 -10.47 -43.15 45.41
CA ASN A 10 -11.22 -41.89 45.55
C ASN A 10 -10.84 -40.72 44.62
N PHE A 11 -10.98 -40.91 43.30
CA PHE A 11 -11.21 -39.78 42.38
C PHE A 11 -12.48 -39.89 41.52
N GLY A 12 -13.31 -40.93 41.73
CA GLY A 12 -14.50 -41.19 40.92
C GLY A 12 -15.77 -40.41 41.29
N LEU A 13 -15.79 -39.68 42.41
CA LEU A 13 -17.01 -39.03 42.93
C LEU A 13 -17.11 -37.51 42.70
N LEU A 14 -16.04 -36.88 42.20
CA LEU A 14 -16.01 -35.43 41.95
C LEU A 14 -16.57 -35.02 40.57
N LEU A 15 -16.68 -35.95 39.62
CA LEU A 15 -17.13 -35.67 38.26
C LEU A 15 -18.66 -35.57 38.10
N VAL A 16 -19.45 -36.15 39.01
CA VAL A 16 -20.92 -36.13 38.89
C VAL A 16 -21.52 -34.81 39.39
N ALA A 17 -20.86 -34.11 40.32
CA ALA A 17 -21.35 -32.84 40.85
C ALA A 17 -21.18 -31.67 39.86
N LEU A 18 -20.20 -31.71 38.96
CA LEU A 18 -19.95 -30.61 38.01
C LEU A 18 -20.95 -30.60 36.83
N VAL A 19 -21.48 -31.76 36.45
CA VAL A 19 -22.43 -31.90 35.33
C VAL A 19 -23.83 -31.36 35.68
N LEU A 20 -24.21 -31.34 36.97
CA LEU A 20 -25.54 -30.86 37.39
C LEU A 20 -25.63 -29.34 37.58
N MET A 21 -24.49 -28.62 37.63
CA MET A 21 -24.47 -27.15 37.74
C MET A 21 -24.61 -26.43 36.40
N LEU A 22 -24.64 -27.15 35.26
CA LEU A 22 -24.74 -26.56 33.92
C LEU A 22 -26.18 -26.45 33.37
N HIS A 23 -27.22 -26.87 34.12
CA HIS A 23 -28.60 -26.90 33.63
C HIS A 23 -29.51 -25.76 34.13
N SER A 24 -28.99 -24.74 34.82
CA SER A 24 -29.81 -23.64 35.34
C SER A 24 -29.42 -22.28 34.79
N VAL A 25 -29.58 -22.09 33.47
CA VAL A 25 -29.80 -20.76 32.88
C VAL A 25 -30.85 -20.88 31.77
N VAL A 26 -32.10 -21.12 32.17
CA VAL A 26 -33.26 -20.77 31.34
C VAL A 26 -33.54 -19.30 31.61
N GLY A 27 -32.90 -18.43 30.83
CA GLY A 27 -33.24 -17.01 30.75
C GLY A 27 -34.34 -16.80 29.71
N GLU A 28 -35.38 -16.09 30.11
CA GLU A 28 -36.54 -15.69 29.28
C GLU A 28 -36.13 -15.13 27.91
N LEU A 29 -36.70 -15.71 26.85
CA LEU A 29 -36.71 -15.13 25.51
C LEU A 29 -37.69 -13.95 25.49
N ALA A 30 -37.24 -12.79 25.97
CA ALA A 30 -37.86 -11.53 25.59
C ALA A 30 -37.61 -11.30 24.09
N PRO A 31 -38.63 -10.98 23.28
CA PRO A 31 -38.44 -10.70 21.87
C PRO A 31 -37.67 -9.38 21.76
N ARG A 32 -36.35 -9.47 21.53
CA ARG A 32 -35.59 -8.32 21.07
C ARG A 32 -36.17 -7.95 19.72
N HIS A 33 -36.89 -6.84 19.73
CA HIS A 33 -37.24 -6.09 18.54
C HIS A 33 -35.95 -5.91 17.74
N VAL A 34 -35.80 -6.68 16.67
CA VAL A 34 -34.75 -6.47 15.69
C VAL A 34 -35.09 -5.14 15.06
N ARG A 35 -34.54 -4.06 15.63
CA ARG A 35 -34.28 -2.87 14.84
C ARG A 35 -33.42 -3.38 13.70
N HIS A 36 -34.03 -3.51 12.54
CA HIS A 36 -33.33 -3.35 11.29
C HIS A 36 -32.65 -1.99 11.43
N HIS A 37 -31.41 -2.01 11.89
CA HIS A 37 -30.45 -1.00 11.49
C HIS A 37 -30.45 -1.13 9.97
N LEU A 38 -31.31 -0.32 9.35
CA LEU A 38 -31.01 0.27 8.07
C LEU A 38 -29.55 0.66 8.20
N PHE A 39 -28.68 -0.17 7.65
CA PHE A 39 -27.36 0.28 7.28
C PHE A 39 -27.69 1.45 6.37
N ALA A 40 -27.59 2.65 6.93
CA ALA A 40 -27.34 3.82 6.13
C ALA A 40 -26.19 3.38 5.26
N ARG A 41 -26.52 3.11 4.00
CA ARG A 41 -25.58 3.01 2.91
C ARG A 41 -24.92 4.37 2.98
N GLY A 42 -23.83 4.44 3.74
CA GLY A 42 -23.01 5.63 3.81
C GLY A 42 -22.73 5.92 2.36
N ASP A 43 -23.29 7.02 1.88
CA ASP A 43 -22.87 7.61 0.62
C ASP A 43 -21.37 7.48 0.61
N SER A 44 -20.86 6.79 -0.40
CA SER A 44 -19.45 6.65 -0.67
C SER A 44 -18.93 8.08 -0.77
N SER A 45 -18.49 8.61 0.37
CA SER A 45 -17.86 9.92 0.47
C SER A 45 -16.77 9.85 -0.56
N ASP A 46 -16.91 10.68 -1.58
CA ASP A 46 -15.85 11.05 -2.50
C ASP A 46 -14.59 11.18 -1.62
N LYS A 47 -13.74 10.14 -1.64
CA LYS A 47 -12.52 10.16 -0.85
C LYS A 47 -11.75 11.30 -1.47
N ASP A 48 -11.64 12.39 -0.71
CA ASP A 48 -11.07 13.65 -1.16
C ASP A 48 -9.71 13.34 -1.76
N ARG A 49 -9.65 13.32 -3.09
CA ARG A 49 -8.44 12.92 -3.81
C ARG A 49 -7.37 13.93 -3.49
N THR A 50 -6.11 13.49 -3.50
CA THR A 50 -5.01 14.39 -3.23
C THR A 50 -5.01 15.53 -4.25
N LYS A 51 -5.20 16.76 -3.76
CA LYS A 51 -5.16 17.95 -4.61
C LYS A 51 -3.71 18.30 -4.92
N LEU A 52 -3.27 17.85 -6.07
CA LEU A 52 -1.94 18.15 -6.60
C LEU A 52 -1.95 19.46 -7.38
N VAL A 53 -0.93 20.29 -7.17
CA VAL A 53 -0.78 21.60 -7.82
C VAL A 53 0.61 21.67 -8.47
N PRO A 54 0.71 22.08 -9.74
CA PRO A 54 2.01 22.30 -10.38
C PRO A 54 2.84 23.36 -9.66
N ASN A 55 4.13 23.09 -9.54
CA ASN A 55 5.15 23.98 -9.03
C ASN A 55 6.45 23.80 -9.83
N PHE A 56 6.48 24.43 -11.00
CA PHE A 56 7.59 24.31 -11.96
C PHE A 56 8.92 24.75 -11.37
N GLU A 57 8.96 25.85 -10.62
CA GLU A 57 10.22 26.40 -10.09
C GLU A 57 10.91 25.43 -9.12
N GLU A 58 10.16 24.83 -8.20
CA GLU A 58 10.69 23.85 -7.26
C GLU A 58 11.04 22.51 -7.92
N TYR A 59 10.30 22.12 -8.96
CA TYR A 59 10.64 20.97 -9.80
C TYR A 59 11.97 21.22 -10.53
N GLU A 60 12.11 22.35 -11.20
CA GLU A 60 13.29 22.71 -11.99
C GLU A 60 14.54 22.83 -11.11
N ALA A 61 14.41 23.33 -9.88
CA ALA A 61 15.49 23.36 -8.90
C ALA A 61 16.08 21.98 -8.58
N ARG A 62 15.30 20.90 -8.74
CA ARG A 62 15.67 19.51 -8.40
C ARG A 62 15.92 18.62 -9.63
N CYS A 63 15.28 18.93 -10.75
CA CYS A 63 15.32 18.13 -11.97
C CYS A 63 15.86 18.84 -13.21
N GLY A 64 16.13 20.15 -13.15
CA GLY A 64 16.75 20.88 -14.25
C GLY A 64 18.21 20.48 -14.48
N ASP A 65 18.80 20.90 -15.59
CA ASP A 65 20.12 20.43 -16.07
C ASP A 65 21.27 20.60 -15.06
N LYS A 66 21.18 21.58 -14.15
CA LYS A 66 22.22 21.92 -13.17
C LYS A 66 21.86 21.51 -11.74
N SER A 67 20.78 20.76 -11.58
CA SER A 67 20.27 20.36 -10.27
C SER A 67 21.08 19.23 -9.64
N ASN A 68 20.98 19.09 -8.32
CA ASN A 68 21.68 18.05 -7.58
C ASN A 68 21.28 16.64 -8.10
N PRO A 69 22.24 15.78 -8.49
CA PRO A 69 21.94 14.45 -9.03
C PRO A 69 21.29 13.50 -8.02
N MET A 70 21.34 13.80 -6.72
CA MET A 70 20.70 12.99 -5.68
C MET A 70 19.18 13.07 -5.72
N TYR A 71 18.58 14.18 -6.18
CA TYR A 71 17.12 14.26 -6.24
C TYR A 71 16.57 13.34 -7.35
N PRO A 72 15.63 12.45 -7.02
CA PRO A 72 15.05 11.57 -8.01
C PRO A 72 14.03 12.35 -8.84
N CYS A 73 14.04 12.13 -10.15
CA CYS A 73 13.13 12.77 -11.08
C CYS A 73 12.27 11.69 -11.72
N PHE A 74 10.99 11.73 -11.41
CA PHE A 74 10.03 10.74 -11.87
C PHE A 74 9.29 11.26 -13.09
N THR A 75 9.18 10.43 -14.12
CA THR A 75 8.42 10.72 -15.32
C THR A 75 7.49 9.56 -15.62
N HIS A 76 6.20 9.86 -15.78
CA HIS A 76 5.25 8.89 -16.31
C HIS A 76 5.38 8.80 -17.83
N TRP A 77 5.87 7.66 -18.34
CA TRP A 77 5.75 7.35 -19.77
C TRP A 77 4.32 6.91 -20.12
N PHE A 78 3.61 6.27 -19.17
CA PHE A 78 2.18 5.94 -19.27
C PHE A 78 1.48 6.18 -17.92
N GLY A 79 0.21 6.63 -17.96
CA GLY A 79 -0.49 7.13 -16.79
C GLY A 79 -0.02 8.54 -16.40
N ASP A 80 -0.54 9.10 -15.32
CA ASP A 80 -0.16 10.41 -14.77
C ASP A 80 -0.73 10.54 -13.35
N LEU A 81 -0.46 11.67 -12.69
CA LEU A 81 -0.90 11.95 -11.33
C LEU A 81 -2.36 12.47 -11.24
N ASN A 82 -3.16 12.44 -12.31
CA ASN A 82 -4.55 12.91 -12.19
C ASN A 82 -5.41 11.94 -11.38
N GLY A 83 -5.94 12.45 -10.26
CA GLY A 83 -6.85 11.71 -9.41
C GLY A 83 -6.20 10.56 -8.65
N VAL A 84 -4.90 10.65 -8.40
CA VAL A 84 -4.16 9.75 -7.50
C VAL A 84 -4.39 10.11 -6.03
N GLU A 85 -4.03 9.18 -5.15
CA GLU A 85 -3.89 9.43 -3.71
C GLU A 85 -2.39 9.40 -3.38
N VAL A 86 -1.88 10.45 -2.71
CA VAL A 86 -0.47 10.53 -2.29
C VAL A 86 -0.39 10.62 -0.78
N ASN A 87 0.06 9.54 -0.15
CA ASN A 87 0.06 9.41 1.31
C ASN A 87 1.45 9.11 1.85
N ASN A 88 1.72 9.51 3.09
CA ASN A 88 2.90 9.07 3.83
C ASN A 88 2.79 7.58 4.16
N ILE A 89 3.89 6.83 4.02
CA ILE A 89 3.92 5.38 4.30
C ILE A 89 3.62 5.09 5.77
N THR A 90 4.08 5.94 6.69
CA THR A 90 4.09 5.69 8.13
C THR A 90 2.73 5.93 8.77
N ASP A 91 2.09 7.06 8.45
CA ASP A 91 0.86 7.51 9.12
C ASP A 91 -0.34 7.67 8.16
N GLY A 92 -0.14 7.45 6.86
CA GLY A 92 -1.20 7.55 5.86
C GLY A 92 -1.70 8.97 5.60
N THR A 93 -1.01 10.00 6.11
CA THR A 93 -1.42 11.39 5.89
C THR A 93 -1.20 11.82 4.45
N ASP A 94 -2.09 12.68 3.93
CA ASP A 94 -1.91 13.27 2.60
C ASP A 94 -0.65 14.15 2.59
N ILE A 95 0.24 13.84 1.65
CA ILE A 95 1.51 14.55 1.46
C ILE A 95 1.66 15.07 0.04
N GLY A 96 0.56 15.31 -0.68
CA GLY A 96 0.61 15.80 -2.07
C GLY A 96 1.45 17.08 -2.23
N LYS A 97 1.41 17.97 -1.22
CA LYS A 97 2.24 19.19 -1.17
C LYS A 97 3.76 18.95 -1.10
N LYS A 98 4.19 17.72 -0.80
CA LYS A 98 5.60 17.32 -0.79
C LYS A 98 6.08 16.84 -2.17
N LEU A 99 5.18 16.69 -3.14
CA LEU A 99 5.57 16.43 -4.53
C LEU A 99 5.69 17.76 -5.29
N MET A 100 6.83 17.97 -5.91
CA MET A 100 7.07 19.11 -6.79
C MET A 100 6.75 18.67 -8.21
N ILE A 101 5.64 19.18 -8.76
CA ILE A 101 5.09 18.74 -10.05
C ILE A 101 5.47 19.78 -11.10
N LYS A 102 5.99 19.32 -12.23
CA LYS A 102 6.49 20.22 -13.28
C LYS A 102 5.42 21.13 -13.85
N ASP A 103 4.30 20.56 -14.30
CA ASP A 103 3.27 21.27 -15.04
C ASP A 103 1.90 20.58 -14.94
N ALA A 104 0.90 21.14 -15.62
CA ALA A 104 -0.48 20.63 -15.63
C ALA A 104 -0.64 19.28 -16.34
N ALA A 105 0.36 18.77 -17.06
CA ALA A 105 0.30 17.43 -17.64
C ALA A 105 0.38 16.32 -16.57
N MET A 106 0.84 16.64 -15.35
CA MET A 106 0.90 15.72 -14.22
C MET A 106 1.76 14.48 -14.48
N LYS A 107 2.70 14.57 -15.43
CA LYS A 107 3.59 13.48 -15.86
C LYS A 107 4.87 13.45 -15.04
N ASP A 108 5.43 14.62 -14.79
CA ASP A 108 6.76 14.79 -14.21
C ASP A 108 6.65 15.34 -12.79
N PHE A 109 7.36 14.70 -11.85
CA PHE A 109 7.42 15.15 -10.48
C PHE A 109 8.73 14.75 -9.78
N THR A 110 8.97 15.36 -8.62
CA THR A 110 10.07 15.03 -7.71
C THR A 110 9.62 15.25 -6.26
N ILE A 111 10.49 14.96 -5.30
CA ILE A 111 10.24 15.09 -3.86
C ILE A 111 10.74 16.43 -3.33
N HIS A 112 10.12 16.93 -2.26
CA HIS A 112 10.57 18.14 -1.59
C HIS A 112 11.91 17.93 -0.89
N GLU A 113 12.00 16.88 -0.07
CA GLU A 113 13.18 16.53 0.75
C GLU A 113 13.68 15.11 0.44
N LEU A 114 14.98 14.86 0.51
CA LEU A 114 15.58 13.53 0.25
C LEU A 114 15.11 12.43 1.22
N THR A 115 14.61 12.84 2.39
CA THR A 115 14.05 11.95 3.42
C THR A 115 12.56 11.69 3.27
N ASP A 116 11.90 12.33 2.30
CA ASP A 116 10.47 12.10 2.09
C ASP A 116 10.23 10.65 1.66
N VAL A 117 9.15 10.07 2.19
CA VAL A 117 8.68 8.74 1.83
C VAL A 117 7.20 8.85 1.48
N PHE A 118 6.77 8.13 0.46
CA PHE A 118 5.40 8.26 -0.03
C PHE A 118 4.88 6.98 -0.70
N VAL A 119 3.55 6.88 -0.73
CA VAL A 119 2.80 5.97 -1.59
C VAL A 119 1.98 6.79 -2.56
N ILE A 120 2.05 6.46 -3.85
CA ILE A 120 1.10 6.92 -4.86
C ILE A 120 0.18 5.74 -5.20
N ARG A 121 -1.10 5.87 -4.91
CA ARG A 121 -2.13 4.93 -5.37
C ARG A 121 -2.83 5.53 -6.59
N TYR A 122 -3.17 4.68 -7.56
CA TYR A 122 -3.93 5.06 -8.75
C TYR A 122 -5.33 4.40 -8.72
N PRO A 123 -6.30 4.94 -7.96
CA PRO A 123 -7.61 4.31 -7.78
C PRO A 123 -8.35 4.05 -9.11
N ASN A 124 -8.26 4.99 -10.05
CA ASN A 124 -8.92 4.88 -11.35
C ASN A 124 -8.15 4.01 -12.37
N LEU A 125 -6.91 3.62 -12.06
CA LEU A 125 -6.05 2.82 -12.93
C LEU A 125 -5.83 1.44 -12.28
N GLY A 126 -6.93 0.81 -11.88
CA GLY A 126 -6.96 -0.53 -11.32
C GLY A 126 -6.47 -0.65 -9.88
N GLY A 127 -6.16 0.46 -9.22
CA GLY A 127 -5.71 0.47 -7.83
C GLY A 127 -4.24 0.07 -7.65
N VAL A 128 -3.45 0.04 -8.73
CA VAL A 128 -2.00 -0.16 -8.62
C VAL A 128 -1.38 0.92 -7.75
N SER A 129 -0.21 0.65 -7.15
CA SER A 129 0.49 1.66 -6.36
C SER A 129 2.01 1.56 -6.47
N LEU A 130 2.66 2.69 -6.20
CA LEU A 130 4.11 2.83 -6.10
C LEU A 130 4.45 3.35 -4.70
N GLN A 131 5.43 2.73 -4.06
CA GLN A 131 6.00 3.15 -2.78
C GLN A 131 7.45 3.57 -2.98
N TYR A 132 7.81 4.70 -2.41
CA TYR A 132 9.15 5.27 -2.40
C TYR A 132 9.64 5.42 -0.97
N PHE A 133 10.78 4.81 -0.65
CA PHE A 133 11.30 4.70 0.72
C PHE A 133 12.44 5.68 1.02
N GLY A 134 12.56 6.76 0.24
CA GLY A 134 13.62 7.74 0.42
C GLY A 134 14.93 7.34 -0.27
N ILE A 135 15.95 8.16 -0.06
CA ILE A 135 17.31 7.96 -0.59
C ILE A 135 18.28 7.60 0.52
N ASP A 136 19.15 6.64 0.24
CA ASP A 136 20.36 6.43 1.03
C ASP A 136 21.35 7.57 0.72
N SER A 137 21.63 8.40 1.72
CA SER A 137 22.49 9.58 1.58
C SER A 137 23.95 9.26 1.24
N HIS A 138 24.41 8.02 1.42
CA HIS A 138 25.77 7.60 1.09
C HIS A 138 25.90 7.16 -0.36
N THR A 139 24.87 6.49 -0.89
CA THR A 139 24.90 5.91 -2.24
C THR A 139 24.12 6.72 -3.26
N GLY A 140 23.19 7.58 -2.83
CA GLY A 140 22.24 8.26 -3.71
C GLY A 140 21.14 7.34 -4.26
N CYS A 141 21.16 6.06 -3.89
CA CYS A 141 20.20 5.08 -4.38
C CYS A 141 18.90 5.12 -3.57
N LYS A 142 17.80 4.78 -4.23
CA LYS A 142 16.46 4.77 -3.66
C LYS A 142 15.82 3.41 -3.81
N HIS A 143 15.04 3.02 -2.81
CA HIS A 143 14.24 1.81 -2.87
C HIS A 143 12.83 2.16 -3.34
N ILE A 144 12.38 1.46 -4.37
CA ILE A 144 11.03 1.59 -4.91
C ILE A 144 10.38 0.21 -4.89
N SER A 145 9.14 0.15 -4.42
CA SER A 145 8.29 -1.03 -4.56
C SER A 145 7.01 -0.67 -5.29
N ILE A 146 6.50 -1.60 -6.08
CA ILE A 146 5.25 -1.46 -6.81
C ILE A 146 4.32 -2.61 -6.46
N PHE A 147 3.03 -2.30 -6.45
CA PHE A 147 1.98 -3.21 -6.02
C PHE A 147 0.94 -3.31 -7.14
N ARG A 148 0.58 -4.54 -7.48
CA ARG A 148 -0.57 -4.83 -8.31
C ARG A 148 -1.83 -4.34 -7.59
N GLY A 149 -2.77 -3.79 -8.35
CA GLY A 149 -4.07 -3.42 -7.82
C GLY A 149 -5.08 -4.58 -7.91
N ASP A 150 -6.31 -4.29 -7.51
CA ASP A 150 -7.42 -5.27 -7.53
C ASP A 150 -7.86 -5.64 -8.96
N ASN A 151 -7.56 -4.78 -9.94
CA ASN A 151 -7.85 -5.02 -11.35
C ASN A 151 -6.57 -5.42 -12.08
N ASP A 152 -6.43 -6.72 -12.36
CA ASP A 152 -5.26 -7.34 -12.98
C ASP A 152 -5.02 -6.94 -14.44
N VAL A 153 -6.00 -6.30 -15.09
CA VAL A 153 -5.85 -5.72 -16.43
C VAL A 153 -4.97 -4.47 -16.40
N TRP A 154 -4.85 -3.82 -15.25
CA TRP A 154 -3.92 -2.72 -15.03
C TRP A 154 -2.60 -3.26 -14.46
N ARG A 155 -1.51 -2.72 -15.00
CA ARG A 155 -0.15 -3.11 -14.65
C ARG A 155 0.65 -1.86 -14.36
N ILE A 156 1.54 -1.97 -13.39
CA ILE A 156 2.57 -0.99 -13.12
C ILE A 156 3.95 -1.62 -13.30
N TRP A 157 4.86 -0.86 -13.91
CA TRP A 157 6.29 -1.19 -13.93
C TRP A 157 7.10 0.09 -13.85
N VAL A 158 8.33 -0.05 -13.39
CA VAL A 158 9.28 1.05 -13.21
C VAL A 158 10.59 0.65 -13.85
N SER A 159 11.26 1.61 -14.46
CA SER A 159 12.64 1.49 -14.88
C SER A 159 13.46 2.71 -14.53
N ASP A 160 14.78 2.57 -14.47
CA ASP A 160 15.69 3.69 -14.57
C ASP A 160 16.06 4.04 -16.03
N GLU A 161 16.92 5.04 -16.17
CA GLU A 161 17.51 5.50 -17.43
C GLU A 161 18.61 4.56 -17.96
N ASP A 162 19.27 3.82 -17.07
CA ASP A 162 20.44 2.99 -17.39
C ASP A 162 20.06 1.54 -17.79
N GLY A 163 18.80 1.17 -17.63
CA GLY A 163 18.29 -0.19 -17.79
C GLY A 163 17.68 -0.53 -19.15
N ASN A 164 17.09 -1.73 -19.24
CA ASN A 164 16.45 -2.26 -20.45
C ASN A 164 14.98 -1.82 -20.60
N GLY A 165 14.55 -0.80 -19.86
CA GLY A 165 13.22 -0.20 -19.92
C GLY A 165 12.13 -0.90 -19.08
N ARG A 166 12.49 -1.87 -18.22
CA ARG A 166 11.57 -2.56 -17.30
C ARG A 166 12.31 -3.33 -16.21
N ASP A 167 12.77 -2.64 -15.16
CA ASP A 167 13.54 -3.26 -14.09
C ASP A 167 12.66 -4.00 -13.07
N ILE A 168 11.52 -3.40 -12.69
CA ILE A 168 10.52 -4.06 -11.83
C ILE A 168 9.12 -4.01 -12.44
N ASP A 169 8.34 -5.08 -12.25
CA ASP A 169 7.07 -5.25 -12.96
C ASP A 169 6.04 -6.12 -12.24
N THR A 170 4.79 -5.64 -12.14
CA THR A 170 3.69 -6.38 -11.49
C THR A 170 2.99 -7.41 -12.38
N LEU A 171 3.49 -7.76 -13.57
CA LEU A 171 2.85 -8.76 -14.46
C LEU A 171 2.78 -10.14 -13.84
N LYS A 172 3.85 -10.54 -13.15
CA LYS A 172 3.97 -11.88 -12.52
C LYS A 172 3.95 -11.84 -11.00
N TYR A 173 3.95 -10.65 -10.40
CA TYR A 173 4.05 -10.46 -8.96
C TYR A 173 2.94 -9.54 -8.46
N GLU A 174 2.39 -9.87 -7.29
CA GLU A 174 1.51 -8.95 -6.55
C GLU A 174 2.30 -7.75 -6.04
N VAL A 175 3.54 -7.99 -5.60
CA VAL A 175 4.48 -6.98 -5.12
C VAL A 175 5.87 -7.27 -5.66
N THR A 176 6.58 -6.24 -6.11
CA THR A 176 7.99 -6.33 -6.49
C THR A 176 8.68 -4.98 -6.23
N GLY A 177 9.99 -4.98 -6.07
CA GLY A 177 10.75 -3.79 -5.76
C GLY A 177 12.24 -4.00 -6.00
N ASP A 178 12.96 -2.88 -6.16
CA ASP A 178 14.39 -2.87 -6.41
C ASP A 178 15.00 -1.52 -5.98
N ILE A 179 16.33 -1.47 -5.99
CA ILE A 179 17.15 -0.31 -5.69
C ILE A 179 17.55 0.36 -7.00
N PHE A 180 17.20 1.63 -7.13
CA PHE A 180 17.51 2.45 -8.31
C PHE A 180 18.53 3.53 -7.94
N CYS A 181 19.59 3.68 -8.73
CA CYS A 181 20.64 4.68 -8.45
C CYS A 181 20.68 5.82 -9.47
N SER A 182 19.99 5.70 -10.61
CA SER A 182 19.88 6.77 -11.60
C SER A 182 19.14 7.99 -11.07
N LYS A 183 19.34 9.16 -11.68
CA LYS A 183 18.50 10.33 -11.37
C LYS A 183 17.06 10.14 -11.86
N TRP A 184 16.91 9.68 -13.09
CA TRP A 184 15.63 9.60 -13.79
C TRP A 184 15.00 8.22 -13.63
N ILE A 185 13.72 8.25 -13.25
CA ILE A 185 12.90 7.07 -13.00
C ILE A 185 11.64 7.15 -13.86
N HIS A 186 11.40 6.12 -14.65
CA HIS A 186 10.28 6.05 -15.57
C HIS A 186 9.18 5.15 -15.00
N ILE A 187 7.98 5.72 -14.87
CA ILE A 187 6.81 5.02 -14.34
C ILE A 187 5.87 4.72 -15.50
N HIS A 188 5.38 3.49 -15.53
CA HIS A 188 4.38 3.05 -16.48
C HIS A 188 3.17 2.51 -15.74
N VAL A 189 2.03 3.15 -15.91
CA VAL A 189 0.73 2.61 -15.49
C VAL A 189 -0.14 2.43 -16.73
N LYS A 190 -0.41 1.18 -17.11
CA LYS A 190 -1.08 0.86 -18.38
C LYS A 190 -2.05 -0.30 -18.25
N LYS A 191 -3.07 -0.27 -19.11
CA LYS A 191 -4.01 -1.38 -19.33
C LYS A 191 -3.42 -2.42 -20.29
N ASP A 192 -2.41 -3.15 -19.85
CA ASP A 192 -1.79 -4.27 -20.58
C ASP A 192 -1.43 -5.45 -19.64
N GLY A 193 -2.13 -5.51 -18.51
CA GLY A 193 -2.21 -6.68 -17.66
C GLY A 193 -3.28 -7.67 -18.13
N GLY A 194 -3.43 -8.76 -17.39
CA GLY A 194 -4.26 -9.90 -17.73
C GLY A 194 -3.47 -10.97 -18.50
N TYR A 195 -3.65 -12.22 -18.10
CA TYR A 195 -3.26 -13.40 -18.87
C TYR A 195 -4.08 -13.46 -20.16
N TYR A 196 -3.77 -12.63 -21.15
CA TYR A 196 -4.01 -13.05 -22.52
C TYR A 196 -2.88 -14.01 -22.87
N ASN A 197 -3.23 -15.30 -22.91
CA ASN A 197 -2.53 -16.29 -23.71
C ASN A 197 -2.34 -15.67 -25.09
N TYR A 198 -1.17 -15.09 -25.34
CA TYR A 198 -0.65 -14.99 -26.68
C TYR A 198 0.29 -16.18 -26.82
N ASP A 199 -0.11 -17.05 -27.74
CA ASP A 199 0.52 -18.33 -28.13
C ASP A 199 2.05 -18.28 -28.23
#